data_AF-A0A7S0M9R8-F1
#
_entry.id   AF-A0A7S0M9R8-F1
#
_cell.length_a   1.000
_cell.length_b   1.000
_cell.length_c   1.000
_cell.angle_alpha   90.00
_cell.angle_beta   90.00
_cell.angle_gamma   90.00
#
_symmetry.space_group_name_H-M   'P 1'
#
loop_
_entity.id
_entity.type
_entity.pdbx_description
1 polymer ?
#
loop_
_entity_poly.entity_id
_entity_poly.type
_entity_poly.pdbx_seq_one_letter_code
_entity_poly.pdbx_strand_id
1 'polypeptide(L)'
;TEVPLYEGSAGPLLPNHSLQLWPGHGSDGLGDSGLSDAADCPAPQSTHAVTALIDIFKGRPGQIELLALGPLTNIALAARLDPFFPSRVKHLTIMGGCESAQGNCSMTAEFNFFADPEAAHIVLDVFTRDKLLPPEAEAEARAR
;
A
#
# COMPACT_ATOMS: atom_id res chain seq x y z
N THR A 1 -15.84 -16.15 6.23
CA THR A 1 -14.94 -16.52 5.13
C THR A 1 -13.54 -16.18 5.58
N GLU A 2 -12.61 -17.13 5.57
CA GLU A 2 -11.22 -16.84 5.99
C GLU A 2 -10.51 -16.09 4.85
N VAL A 3 -10.05 -14.87 5.14
CA VAL A 3 -9.24 -14.07 4.22
C VAL A 3 -7.77 -14.33 4.56
N PRO A 4 -6.93 -14.80 3.64
CA PRO A 4 -5.54 -15.09 3.94
C PRO A 4 -4.76 -13.80 4.20
N LEU A 5 -3.97 -13.80 5.27
CA LEU A 5 -3.05 -12.71 5.61
C LEU A 5 -1.65 -13.06 5.12
N TYR A 6 -0.98 -12.14 4.43
CA TYR A 6 0.41 -12.31 4.00
C TYR A 6 1.26 -11.16 4.54
N GLU A 7 2.36 -11.49 5.22
CA GLU A 7 3.32 -10.49 5.70
C GLU A 7 4.19 -9.99 4.54
N GLY A 8 4.40 -8.67 4.47
CA GLY A 8 5.15 -8.02 3.40
C GLY A 8 6.47 -7.41 3.87
N SER A 9 6.96 -6.41 3.13
CA SER A 9 8.20 -5.70 3.48
C SER A 9 8.09 -5.04 4.85
N ALA A 10 9.12 -5.24 5.69
CA ALA A 10 9.21 -4.64 7.02
C ALA A 10 9.54 -3.13 6.99
N GLY A 11 9.90 -2.59 5.82
CA GLY A 11 10.26 -1.19 5.66
C GLY A 11 10.33 -0.77 4.19
N PRO A 12 10.64 0.51 3.93
CA PRO A 12 10.73 1.06 2.58
C PRO A 12 11.92 0.51 1.79
N LEU A 13 11.92 0.71 0.46
CA LEU A 13 13.02 0.31 -0.42
C LEU A 13 14.36 0.94 -0.01
N LEU A 14 14.34 2.22 0.33
CA LEU A 14 15.47 2.94 0.91
C LEU A 14 15.11 3.44 2.30
N PRO A 15 16.03 3.38 3.29
CA PRO A 15 15.74 3.88 4.63
C PRO A 15 15.32 5.35 4.60
N ASN A 16 14.11 5.64 5.07
CA ASN A 16 13.63 7.01 5.22
C ASN A 16 13.76 7.47 6.68
N HIS A 17 14.89 8.12 6.99
CA HIS A 17 15.16 8.67 8.33
C HIS A 17 14.32 9.90 8.67
N SER A 18 13.61 10.48 7.70
CA SER A 18 12.73 11.64 7.91
C SER A 18 11.30 11.23 8.21
N LEU A 19 10.96 9.93 8.10
CA LEU A 19 9.63 9.44 8.39
C LEU A 19 9.36 9.55 9.89
N GLN A 20 8.40 10.41 10.24
CA GLN A 20 7.85 10.48 11.58
C GLN A 20 6.48 9.80 11.56
N LEU A 21 6.34 8.76 12.38
CA LEU A 21 5.05 8.09 12.56
C LEU A 21 4.08 9.07 13.21
N TRP A 22 2.90 9.21 12.63
CA TRP A 22 1.86 10.05 13.23
C TRP A 22 1.37 9.38 14.52
N PRO A 23 1.46 10.05 15.69
CA PRO A 23 1.03 9.47 16.96
C PRO A 23 -0.49 9.21 17.03
N GLY A 24 -1.28 9.71 16.06
CA GLY A 24 -2.72 9.52 16.02
C GLY A 24 -3.19 8.06 15.89
N HIS A 25 -2.30 7.15 15.48
CA HIS A 25 -2.59 5.72 15.42
C HIS A 25 -2.33 4.97 16.75
N GLY A 26 -1.85 5.64 17.79
CA GLY A 26 -1.45 4.97 19.04
C GLY A 26 -0.15 4.20 18.91
N SER A 27 0.28 3.58 20.01
CA SER A 27 1.51 2.78 20.08
C SER A 27 1.37 1.39 19.41
N ASP A 28 0.13 0.89 19.35
CA ASP A 28 -0.25 -0.38 18.70
C ASP A 28 -0.65 -0.22 17.22
N GLY A 29 -0.74 1.02 16.72
CA GLY A 29 -1.25 1.32 15.38
C GLY A 29 -2.77 1.23 15.23
N LEU A 30 -3.50 0.94 16.31
CA LEU A 30 -4.95 0.73 16.39
C LEU A 30 -5.62 1.62 17.46
N GLY A 31 -4.98 2.74 17.81
CA GLY A 31 -5.51 3.73 18.75
C GLY A 31 -5.47 3.31 20.22
N ASP A 32 -4.53 2.43 20.59
CA ASP A 32 -4.35 1.89 21.94
C ASP A 32 -5.66 1.27 22.48
N SER A 33 -6.42 0.65 21.57
CA SER A 33 -7.79 0.16 21.78
C SER A 33 -7.91 -0.95 22.84
N GLY A 34 -6.79 -1.55 23.25
CA GLY A 34 -6.76 -2.67 24.17
C GLY A 34 -7.34 -3.97 23.58
N LEU A 35 -7.54 -4.01 22.26
CA LEU A 35 -7.79 -5.25 21.53
C LEU A 35 -6.61 -6.18 21.81
N SER A 36 -6.89 -7.33 22.42
CA SER A 36 -5.84 -8.29 22.75
C SER A 36 -5.16 -8.76 21.48
N ASP A 37 -3.83 -8.74 21.46
CA ASP A 37 -3.05 -9.36 20.39
C ASP A 37 -3.53 -10.81 20.17
N ALA A 38 -3.95 -11.10 18.94
CA ALA A 38 -3.90 -12.43 18.34
C ALA A 38 -4.94 -13.51 18.67
N ALA A 39 -5.93 -13.34 19.55
CA ALA A 39 -6.87 -14.46 19.81
C ALA A 39 -7.72 -14.84 18.58
N ASP A 40 -8.12 -13.86 17.76
CA ASP A 40 -8.98 -14.06 16.58
C ASP A 40 -8.30 -13.64 15.25
N CYS A 41 -7.03 -13.21 15.28
CA CYS A 41 -6.32 -12.86 14.05
C CYS A 41 -5.73 -14.13 13.43
N PRO A 42 -6.05 -14.44 12.16
CA PRO A 42 -5.45 -15.57 11.47
C PRO A 42 -3.93 -15.36 11.39
N ALA A 43 -3.17 -16.41 11.70
CA ALA A 43 -1.72 -16.38 11.52
C ALA A 43 -1.41 -16.05 10.05
N PRO A 44 -0.39 -15.21 9.80
CA PRO A 44 0.04 -14.93 8.44
C PRO A 44 0.48 -16.24 7.76
N GLN A 45 0.20 -16.32 6.48
CA GLN A 45 0.70 -17.39 5.62
C GLN A 45 2.24 -17.34 5.60
N SER A 46 2.88 -18.49 5.44
CA SER A 46 4.35 -18.58 5.34
C SER A 46 4.92 -17.95 4.06
N THR A 47 4.06 -17.67 3.08
CA THR A 47 4.44 -17.04 1.82
C THR A 47 4.54 -15.52 2.00
N HIS A 48 5.60 -14.92 1.49
CA HIS A 48 5.76 -13.47 1.51
C HIS A 48 4.72 -12.76 0.61
N ALA A 49 4.19 -11.61 1.05
CA ALA A 49 3.12 -10.89 0.36
C ALA A 49 3.45 -10.56 -1.10
N VAL A 50 4.71 -10.24 -1.41
CA VAL A 50 5.15 -9.96 -2.80
C VAL A 50 5.00 -11.19 -3.71
N THR A 51 5.39 -12.38 -3.24
CA THR A 51 5.22 -13.63 -3.99
C THR A 51 3.74 -13.96 -4.14
N ALA A 52 2.97 -13.82 -3.07
CA ALA A 52 1.52 -14.04 -3.09
C ALA A 52 0.82 -13.10 -4.08
N LEU A 53 1.18 -11.81 -4.12
CA LEU A 53 0.67 -10.85 -5.11
C LEU A 53 0.94 -11.32 -6.54
N ILE A 54 2.16 -11.73 -6.85
CA ILE A 54 2.51 -12.20 -8.19
C ILE A 54 1.67 -13.44 -8.55
N ASP A 55 1.61 -14.44 -7.66
CA ASP A 55 0.92 -15.71 -7.92
C ASP A 55 -0.60 -15.53 -8.07
N ILE A 56 -1.22 -14.73 -7.20
CA ILE A 56 -2.66 -14.42 -7.24
C ILE A 56 -3.04 -13.78 -8.57
N PHE A 57 -2.30 -12.75 -9.00
CA PHE A 57 -2.60 -12.02 -10.23
C PHE A 57 -2.20 -12.79 -11.49
N LYS A 58 -1.20 -13.67 -11.39
CA LYS A 58 -0.85 -14.61 -12.48
C LYS A 58 -1.95 -15.64 -12.72
N GLY A 59 -2.65 -16.09 -11.68
CA GLY A 59 -3.75 -17.04 -11.79
C GLY A 59 -5.04 -16.45 -12.39
N ARG A 60 -5.24 -15.13 -12.29
CA ARG A 60 -6.47 -14.44 -12.75
C ARG A 60 -6.18 -13.08 -13.41
N PRO A 61 -5.43 -13.06 -14.53
CA PRO A 61 -5.02 -11.81 -15.16
C PRO A 61 -6.23 -11.01 -15.64
N GLY A 62 -6.23 -9.71 -15.35
CA GLY A 62 -7.28 -8.77 -15.75
C GLY A 62 -8.59 -8.88 -14.97
N GLN A 63 -8.66 -9.74 -13.94
CA GLN A 63 -9.89 -9.97 -13.18
C GLN A 63 -9.86 -9.35 -11.77
N ILE A 64 -8.67 -9.16 -11.20
CA ILE A 64 -8.50 -8.72 -9.80
C ILE A 64 -8.14 -7.24 -9.76
N GLU A 65 -8.80 -6.50 -8.88
CA GLU A 65 -8.49 -5.10 -8.55
C GLU A 65 -7.61 -5.04 -7.30
N LEU A 66 -6.70 -4.09 -7.26
CA LEU A 66 -5.73 -3.91 -6.18
C LEU A 66 -6.01 -2.59 -5.47
N LEU A 67 -6.29 -2.67 -4.16
CA LEU A 67 -6.47 -1.51 -3.30
C LEU A 67 -5.22 -1.35 -2.42
N ALA A 68 -4.52 -0.23 -2.57
CA ALA A 68 -3.32 0.09 -1.82
C ALA A 68 -3.61 1.18 -0.78
N LEU A 69 -3.69 0.79 0.49
CA LEU A 69 -4.01 1.69 1.61
C LEU A 69 -2.78 2.14 2.42
N GLY A 70 -1.61 1.60 2.10
CA GLY A 70 -0.35 1.88 2.77
C GLY A 70 0.77 2.23 1.77
N PRO A 71 2.02 2.30 2.24
CA PRO A 71 3.18 2.51 1.38
C PRO A 71 3.28 1.47 0.25
N LEU A 72 3.71 1.91 -0.93
CA LEU A 72 3.63 1.12 -2.17
C LEU A 72 4.76 0.07 -2.32
N THR A 73 5.55 -0.17 -1.28
CA THR A 73 6.77 -0.99 -1.31
C THR A 73 6.51 -2.40 -1.86
N ASN A 74 5.48 -3.10 -1.39
CA ASN A 74 5.18 -4.46 -1.84
C ASN A 74 4.80 -4.50 -3.33
N ILE A 75 4.08 -3.48 -3.82
CA ILE A 75 3.66 -3.38 -5.22
C ILE A 75 4.86 -3.08 -6.12
N ALA A 76 5.74 -2.17 -5.68
CA ALA A 76 6.98 -1.86 -6.38
C ALA A 76 7.89 -3.10 -6.47
N LEU A 77 8.07 -3.83 -5.38
CA LEU A 77 8.84 -5.09 -5.36
C LEU A 77 8.21 -6.13 -6.29
N ALA A 78 6.89 -6.29 -6.29
CA ALA A 78 6.19 -7.22 -7.17
C ALA A 78 6.43 -6.88 -8.65
N ALA A 79 6.32 -5.60 -9.02
CA ALA A 79 6.58 -5.14 -10.38
C ALA A 79 8.05 -5.29 -10.81
N ARG A 80 8.99 -5.19 -9.86
CA ARG A 80 10.42 -5.41 -10.13
C ARG A 80 10.77 -6.88 -10.28
N LEU A 81 10.15 -7.77 -9.51
CA LEU A 81 10.37 -9.22 -9.61
C LEU A 81 9.66 -9.84 -10.81
N ASP A 82 8.46 -9.35 -11.15
CA ASP A 82 7.71 -9.75 -12.35
C ASP A 82 7.24 -8.52 -13.14
N PRO A 83 7.96 -8.13 -14.21
CA PRO A 83 7.59 -6.98 -15.05
C PRO A 83 6.21 -7.06 -15.71
N PHE A 84 5.60 -8.25 -15.78
CA PHE A 84 4.25 -8.42 -16.31
C PHE A 84 3.16 -8.26 -15.23
N PHE A 85 3.52 -8.20 -13.95
CA PHE A 85 2.55 -8.02 -12.86
C PHE A 85 1.58 -6.83 -13.10
N PRO A 86 2.06 -5.61 -13.44
CA PRO A 86 1.17 -4.47 -13.66
C PRO A 86 0.12 -4.69 -14.76
N SER A 87 0.47 -5.44 -15.82
CA SER A 87 -0.47 -5.70 -16.92
C SER A 87 -1.60 -6.64 -16.52
N ARG A 88 -1.37 -7.49 -15.52
CA ARG A 88 -2.36 -8.46 -14.98
C ARG A 88 -3.30 -7.85 -13.95
N VAL A 89 -2.97 -6.71 -13.37
CA VAL A 89 -3.88 -5.98 -12.48
C VAL A 89 -5.02 -5.38 -13.31
N LYS A 90 -6.28 -5.56 -12.91
CA LYS A 90 -7.42 -4.96 -13.61
C LYS A 90 -7.41 -3.44 -13.42
N HIS A 91 -7.49 -3.01 -12.17
CA HIS A 91 -7.34 -1.63 -11.73
C HIS A 91 -6.54 -1.58 -10.43
N LEU A 92 -5.79 -0.50 -10.24
CA LEU A 92 -5.08 -0.15 -9.02
C LEU A 92 -5.68 1.15 -8.47
N THR A 93 -6.22 1.09 -7.26
CA THR A 93 -6.65 2.26 -6.48
C THR A 93 -5.64 2.49 -5.36
N ILE A 94 -5.13 3.72 -5.26
CA ILE A 94 -4.13 4.09 -4.26
C ILE A 94 -4.78 5.11 -3.31
N MET A 95 -4.77 4.82 -2.01
CA MET A 95 -5.02 5.84 -0.99
C MET A 95 -3.71 6.57 -0.74
N GLY A 96 -3.59 7.77 -1.28
CA GLY A 96 -2.41 8.58 -1.06
C GLY A 96 -2.07 9.48 -2.24
N GLY A 97 -0.99 10.23 -2.05
CA GLY A 97 -0.61 11.30 -2.95
C GLY A 97 -1.34 12.60 -2.63
N CYS A 98 -0.87 13.68 -3.22
CA CYS A 98 -1.35 15.01 -2.88
C CYS A 98 -1.40 15.90 -4.12
N GLU A 99 -2.53 15.87 -4.82
CA GLU A 99 -2.71 16.68 -6.04
C GLU A 99 -2.76 18.19 -5.73
N SER A 100 -3.33 18.57 -4.58
CA SER A 100 -3.47 19.97 -4.14
C SER A 100 -2.23 20.51 -3.40
N ALA A 101 -1.16 19.72 -3.28
CA ALA A 101 0.03 20.02 -2.50
C ALA A 101 -0.21 20.35 -1.00
N GLN A 102 -1.36 19.94 -0.44
CA GLN A 102 -1.63 19.90 1.00
C GLN A 102 -1.28 18.53 1.58
N GLY A 103 -0.03 18.36 2.00
CA GLY A 103 0.43 17.11 2.61
C GLY A 103 -0.09 16.90 4.04
N ASN A 104 -0.17 15.63 4.47
CA ASN A 104 -0.50 15.25 5.86
C ASN A 104 0.76 14.89 6.69
N CYS A 105 1.89 14.58 6.02
CA CYS A 105 3.13 14.17 6.64
C CYS A 105 4.21 15.26 6.54
N SER A 106 4.27 15.95 5.41
CA SER A 106 5.00 17.21 5.26
C SER A 106 4.10 18.29 4.68
N MET A 107 4.61 19.51 4.48
CA MET A 107 3.84 20.58 3.84
C MET A 107 3.23 20.16 2.49
N THR A 108 3.91 19.27 1.75
CA THR A 108 3.54 18.90 0.38
C THR A 108 3.41 17.40 0.14
N ALA A 109 3.75 16.56 1.11
CA ALA A 109 3.76 15.10 0.96
C ALA A 109 2.70 14.41 1.83
N GLU A 110 1.98 13.49 1.19
CA GLU A 110 1.08 12.55 1.85
C GLU A 110 1.90 11.36 2.39
N PHE A 111 1.49 10.81 3.54
CA PHE A 111 2.20 9.81 4.34
C PHE A 111 2.62 8.57 3.56
N ASN A 112 1.72 7.91 2.81
CA ASN A 112 2.03 6.69 2.09
C ASN A 112 3.09 6.91 1.01
N PHE A 113 3.03 8.06 0.32
CA PHE A 113 4.03 8.46 -0.66
C PHE A 113 5.32 8.92 -0.01
N PHE A 114 5.24 9.59 1.14
CA PHE A 114 6.41 10.04 1.88
C PHE A 114 7.16 8.88 2.52
N ALA A 115 6.47 7.83 2.97
CA ALA A 115 7.06 6.67 3.62
C ALA A 115 8.01 5.89 2.70
N ASP A 116 7.66 5.74 1.42
CA ASP A 116 8.50 5.10 0.40
C ASP A 116 8.35 5.79 -0.98
N PRO A 117 9.03 6.94 -1.18
CA PRO A 117 8.89 7.72 -2.40
C PRO A 117 9.48 6.98 -3.62
N GLU A 118 10.50 6.14 -3.43
CA GLU A 118 11.08 5.32 -4.49
C GLU A 118 10.08 4.27 -4.97
N ALA A 119 9.37 3.60 -4.06
CA ALA A 119 8.32 2.66 -4.42
C ALA A 119 7.17 3.37 -5.14
N ALA A 120 6.75 4.54 -4.66
CA ALA A 120 5.71 5.33 -5.31
C ALA A 120 6.11 5.72 -6.74
N HIS A 121 7.36 6.16 -6.94
CA HIS A 121 7.90 6.45 -8.27
C HIS A 121 7.86 5.22 -9.19
N ILE A 122 8.31 4.06 -8.72
CA ILE A 122 8.29 2.82 -9.50
C ILE A 122 6.85 2.45 -9.89
N VAL A 123 5.90 2.50 -8.96
CA VAL A 123 4.50 2.14 -9.24
C VAL A 123 3.88 3.08 -10.26
N LEU A 124 4.10 4.39 -10.14
CA LEU A 124 3.57 5.36 -11.10
C LEU A 124 4.21 5.25 -12.49
N ASP A 125 5.46 4.79 -12.58
CA ASP A 125 6.17 4.59 -13.84
C ASP A 125 5.69 3.33 -14.59
N VAL A 126 5.42 2.23 -13.87
CA VAL A 126 5.10 0.93 -14.48
C VAL A 126 3.60 0.69 -14.70
N PHE A 127 2.72 1.43 -14.02
CA PHE A 127 1.27 1.32 -14.22
C PHE A 127 0.78 2.34 -15.23
N THR A 128 0.04 1.85 -16.24
CA THR A 128 -0.57 2.71 -17.25
C THR A 128 -1.76 3.47 -16.67
N ARG A 129 -2.02 4.67 -17.20
CA ARG A 129 -3.09 5.56 -16.71
C ARG A 129 -4.49 4.93 -16.76
N ASP A 130 -4.76 4.04 -17.71
CA ASP A 130 -6.04 3.32 -17.80
C ASP A 130 -6.26 2.32 -16.66
N LYS A 131 -5.19 1.90 -15.98
CA LYS A 131 -5.25 0.99 -14.83
C LYS A 131 -5.25 1.73 -13.49
N LEU A 132 -4.80 2.97 -13.46
CA LEU A 132 -4.78 3.79 -12.25
C LEU A 132 -6.14 4.48 -12.09
N LEU A 133 -6.89 4.09 -11.06
CA LEU A 133 -8.06 4.84 -10.65
C LEU A 133 -7.61 6.07 -9.85
N PRO A 134 -8.38 7.18 -9.90
CA PRO A 134 -8.04 8.37 -9.14
C PRO A 134 -7.83 8.02 -7.67
N PRO A 135 -6.80 8.59 -7.01
CA PRO A 135 -6.57 8.31 -5.62
C PRO A 135 -7.76 8.78 -4.79
N GLU A 136 -8.19 7.97 -3.82
CA GLU A 136 -9.12 8.45 -2.80
C GLU A 136 -8.29 9.36 -1.87
N ALA A 137 -8.43 10.67 -2.06
CA ALA A 137 -7.75 11.65 -1.23
C ALA A 137 -8.36 11.66 0.18
N GLU A 138 -7.54 11.49 1.21
CA GLU A 138 -7.96 11.64 2.62
C GLU A 138 -8.70 12.97 2.89
N ALA A 139 -8.41 14.01 2.09
CA ALA A 139 -9.02 15.32 2.21
C ALA A 139 -10.55 15.33 1.99
N GLU A 140 -11.10 14.44 1.17
CA GLU A 140 -12.55 14.40 0.90
C GLU A 140 -13.36 13.85 2.08
N ALA A 141 -12.76 13.03 2.94
CA ALA A 141 -13.41 12.49 4.13
C ALA A 141 -13.59 13.53 5.25
N ARG A 142 -12.78 14.60 5.27
CA ARG A 142 -12.90 15.69 6.25
C ARG A 142 -13.98 16.73 5.90
N ALA A 143 -14.59 16.63 4.72
CA ALA A 143 -15.57 17.59 4.22
C ALA A 143 -17.03 17.10 4.34
N ARG A 144 -17.29 15.97 5.02
CA ARG A 144 -18.63 15.44 5.32
C ARG A 144 -18.81 15.26 6.82
#